data_AF-A0A350D3L1-F1
#
_entry.id   AF-A0A350D3L1-F1
#
_cell.length_a   1.000
_cell.length_b   1.000
_cell.length_c   1.000
_cell.angle_alpha   90.00
_cell.angle_beta   90.00
_cell.angle_gamma   90.00
#
_symmetry.space_group_name_H-M   'P 1'
#
loop_
_entity.id
_entity.type
_entity.pdbx_description
1 polymer ?
#
loop_
_entity_poly.entity_id
_entity_poly.type
_entity_poly.pdbx_seq_one_letter_code
_entity_poly.pdbx_strand_id
1 'polypeptide(L)'
;MARATAGNRALFEERLSLPLPLSKWQPNRVYEVEKLLYFPPFIDRFSPQPAPGKAVNFSLYFEPSGAKDTVVVYRRQLKLSPSPADTPDIVFLDGWVVIKRPGKKAGDWQSERWAGQQAFCWLKNPGRAATLMLRGSLPVEAPPGLTMVITLADRVLEEFALPPGNFEKIYQLTASGLGQKDGLELILKVNKTVKINEIYPELKDQEQVGFRLETIYFR
;
A
#
# COMPACT_ATOMS: atom_id res chain seq x y z
N MET A 1 -13.83 6.22 9.46
CA MET A 1 -12.73 6.76 8.63
C MET A 1 -11.54 7.05 9.52
N ALA A 2 -10.34 6.80 9.03
CA ALA A 2 -9.09 7.27 9.62
C ALA A 2 -8.49 8.34 8.72
N ARG A 3 -8.03 9.45 9.29
CA ARG A 3 -7.38 10.54 8.55
C ARG A 3 -6.13 10.98 9.28
N ALA A 4 -5.09 11.26 8.50
CA ALA A 4 -3.86 11.87 8.97
C ALA A 4 -3.56 13.15 8.18
N THR A 5 -3.24 14.24 8.86
CA THR A 5 -2.83 15.51 8.22
C THR A 5 -1.54 16.06 8.81
N ALA A 6 -0.70 16.66 7.97
CA ALA A 6 0.49 17.41 8.37
C ALA A 6 0.34 18.87 7.90
N GLY A 7 0.02 19.77 8.82
CA GLY A 7 -0.45 21.12 8.47
C GLY A 7 -1.72 21.06 7.60
N ASN A 8 -1.69 21.72 6.44
CA ASN A 8 -2.81 21.71 5.49
C ASN A 8 -2.79 20.52 4.51
N ARG A 9 -1.78 19.64 4.58
CA ARG A 9 -1.65 18.48 3.69
C ARG A 9 -2.31 17.25 4.31
N ALA A 10 -3.26 16.65 3.61
CA ALA A 10 -3.72 15.30 3.92
C ALA A 10 -2.61 14.29 3.56
N LEU A 11 -2.21 13.46 4.53
CA LEU A 11 -1.27 12.37 4.31
C LEU A 11 -1.99 11.12 3.81
N PHE A 12 -3.11 10.77 4.45
CA PHE A 12 -4.03 9.77 3.97
C PHE A 12 -5.42 9.98 4.55
N GLU A 13 -6.39 9.35 3.88
CA GLU A 13 -7.74 9.15 4.37
C GLU A 13 -8.15 7.72 3.98
N GLU A 14 -8.48 6.90 4.97
CA GLU A 14 -8.76 5.49 4.78
C GLU A 14 -10.08 5.09 5.43
N ARG A 15 -10.92 4.39 4.67
CA ARG A 15 -12.12 3.76 5.22
C ARG A 15 -11.72 2.48 5.93
N LEU A 16 -11.91 2.47 7.25
CA LEU A 16 -11.68 1.29 8.07
C LEU A 16 -12.88 0.34 7.90
N SER A 17 -12.58 -0.90 7.51
CA SER A 17 -13.56 -1.98 7.50
C SER A 17 -13.72 -2.50 8.92
N LEU A 18 -14.91 -2.34 9.48
CA LEU A 18 -15.26 -2.90 10.79
C LEU A 18 -15.85 -4.30 10.59
N PRO A 19 -15.60 -5.25 11.50
CA PRO A 19 -16.09 -6.63 11.37
C PRO A 19 -17.62 -6.72 11.32
N LEU A 20 -18.31 -5.74 11.93
CA LEU A 20 -19.76 -5.61 11.87
C LEU A 20 -20.14 -4.16 11.52
N PRO A 21 -21.17 -3.96 10.67
CA PRO A 21 -21.67 -2.61 10.41
C PRO A 21 -22.21 -2.01 11.71
N LEU A 22 -22.06 -0.68 11.85
CA LEU A 22 -22.47 0.05 13.06
C LEU A 22 -23.93 -0.18 13.44
N SER A 23 -24.81 -0.42 12.46
CA SER A 23 -26.23 -0.71 12.69
C SER A 23 -26.49 -2.02 13.45
N LYS A 24 -25.51 -2.92 13.54
CA LYS A 24 -25.60 -4.19 14.29
C LYS A 24 -24.95 -4.11 15.67
N TRP A 25 -24.52 -2.91 16.10
CA TRP A 25 -23.84 -2.75 17.37
C TRP A 25 -24.82 -2.76 18.53
N GLN A 26 -24.47 -3.46 19.60
CA GLN A 26 -25.27 -3.57 20.81
C GLN A 26 -24.77 -2.59 21.88
N PRO A 27 -25.68 -1.98 22.67
CA PRO A 27 -25.27 -1.19 23.83
C PRO A 27 -24.35 -1.97 24.77
N ASN A 28 -23.35 -1.29 25.34
CA ASN A 28 -22.39 -1.85 26.31
C ASN A 28 -21.53 -3.02 25.80
N ARG A 29 -21.48 -3.25 24.48
CA ARG A 29 -20.59 -4.24 23.87
C ARG A 29 -19.33 -3.57 23.33
N VAL A 30 -18.18 -4.19 23.61
CA VAL A 30 -16.89 -3.76 23.04
C VAL A 30 -16.67 -4.47 21.71
N TYR A 31 -16.28 -3.70 20.70
CA TYR A 31 -15.88 -4.20 19.38
C TYR A 31 -14.43 -3.79 19.14
N GLU A 32 -13.56 -4.78 18.96
CA GLU A 32 -12.14 -4.56 18.72
C GLU A 32 -11.81 -4.73 17.24
N VAL A 33 -10.94 -3.85 16.74
CA VAL A 33 -10.38 -3.95 15.40
C VAL A 33 -8.92 -3.53 15.46
N GLU A 34 -8.05 -4.36 14.90
CA GLU A 34 -6.65 -4.02 14.69
C GLU A 34 -6.44 -3.72 13.21
N LYS A 35 -5.73 -2.63 12.90
CA LYS A 35 -5.40 -2.28 11.53
C LYS A 35 -4.06 -1.56 11.45
N LEU A 36 -3.23 -2.00 10.51
CA LEU A 36 -2.01 -1.30 10.15
C LEU A 36 -2.35 -0.12 9.24
N LEU A 37 -1.86 1.06 9.62
CA LEU A 37 -2.05 2.29 8.86
C LEU A 37 -0.70 2.70 8.27
N TYR A 38 -0.65 2.81 6.95
CA TYR A 38 0.53 3.25 6.24
C TYR A 38 0.54 4.77 6.10
N PHE A 39 1.61 5.40 6.57
CA PHE A 39 1.88 6.81 6.34
C PHE A 39 2.85 6.92 5.16
N PRO A 40 2.44 7.52 4.02
CA PRO A 40 3.33 7.65 2.87
C PRO A 40 4.55 8.51 3.23
N PRO A 41 5.72 8.29 2.60
CA PRO A 41 6.89 9.13 2.81
C PRO A 41 6.56 10.60 2.49
N PHE A 42 6.65 11.47 3.49
CA PHE A 42 6.40 12.91 3.35
C PHE A 42 7.47 13.77 4.04
N ILE A 43 8.43 13.11 4.67
CA ILE A 43 9.64 13.70 5.21
C ILE A 43 10.76 13.23 4.30
N ASP A 44 11.44 14.18 3.65
CA ASP A 44 12.58 13.87 2.81
C ASP A 44 13.74 13.40 3.69
N ARG A 45 14.17 12.14 3.50
CA ARG A 45 15.29 11.55 4.22
C ARG A 45 16.65 12.16 3.82
N PHE A 46 16.72 12.80 2.65
CA PHE A 46 17.91 13.43 2.10
C PHE A 46 17.98 14.93 2.40
N SER A 47 17.00 15.47 3.13
CA SER A 47 17.04 16.87 3.54
C SER A 47 18.28 17.11 4.41
N PRO A 48 19.11 18.13 4.09
CA PRO A 48 20.38 18.36 4.77
C PRO A 48 20.21 18.78 6.24
N GLN A 49 19.00 19.16 6.67
CA GLN A 49 18.69 19.39 8.07
C GLN A 49 18.09 18.12 8.69
N PRO A 50 18.57 17.66 9.86
CA PRO A 50 17.93 16.58 10.59
C PRO A 50 16.51 17.03 10.96
N ALA A 51 15.52 16.61 10.18
CA ALA A 51 14.13 16.96 10.44
C ALA A 51 13.75 16.31 11.77
N PRO A 52 13.39 17.08 12.82
CA PRO A 52 13.16 16.58 14.18
C PRO A 52 11.86 15.76 14.32
N GLY A 53 11.45 15.06 13.26
CA GLY A 53 10.11 14.54 13.04
C GLY A 53 9.11 15.65 12.72
N LYS A 54 8.00 15.27 12.07
CA LYS A 54 6.88 16.17 11.79
C LYS A 54 5.67 15.79 12.61
N ALA A 55 4.98 16.80 13.14
CA ALA A 55 3.70 16.61 13.79
C ALA A 55 2.64 16.23 12.77
N VAL A 56 1.89 15.17 13.08
CA VAL A 56 0.79 14.66 12.26
C VAL A 56 -0.45 14.56 13.14
N ASN A 57 -1.50 15.26 12.73
CA ASN A 57 -2.80 15.15 13.38
C ASN A 57 -3.48 13.90 12.85
N PHE A 58 -3.68 12.93 13.75
CA PHE A 58 -4.40 11.70 13.46
C PHE A 58 -5.79 11.75 14.09
N SER A 59 -6.80 11.33 13.34
CA SER A 59 -8.17 11.27 13.83
C SER A 59 -8.92 10.06 13.29
N LEU A 60 -9.75 9.47 14.16
CA LEU A 60 -10.79 8.53 13.77
C LEU A 60 -12.14 9.23 13.90
N TYR A 61 -12.98 9.08 12.89
CA TYR A 61 -14.31 9.66 12.89
C TYR A 61 -15.31 8.78 12.13
N PHE A 62 -16.58 8.93 12.50
CA PHE A 62 -17.71 8.40 11.75
C PHE A 62 -18.24 9.48 10.81
N GLU A 63 -18.43 9.10 9.55
CA GLU A 63 -19.22 9.84 8.56
C GLU A 63 -20.55 9.11 8.42
N PRO A 64 -21.62 9.57 9.07
CA PRO A 64 -22.95 8.99 8.88
C PRO A 64 -23.43 9.31 7.47
N SER A 65 -23.97 8.32 6.76
CA SER A 65 -24.59 8.55 5.46
C SER A 65 -25.70 9.59 5.56
N GLY A 66 -25.54 10.73 4.89
CA GLY A 66 -26.56 11.80 4.82
C GLY A 66 -26.54 12.82 5.96
N ALA A 67 -25.66 12.71 6.96
CA ALA A 67 -25.51 13.72 7.99
C ALA A 67 -24.43 14.75 7.62
N LYS A 68 -24.64 16.03 8.00
CA LYS A 68 -23.65 17.10 7.80
C LYS A 68 -22.47 17.01 8.77
N ASP A 69 -22.65 16.37 9.93
CA ASP A 69 -21.70 16.44 11.02
C ASP A 69 -20.91 15.14 11.17
N THR A 70 -19.59 15.28 11.14
CA THR A 70 -18.63 14.19 11.39
C THR A 70 -18.45 13.99 12.88
N VAL A 71 -18.63 12.76 13.36
CA VAL A 71 -18.43 12.42 14.78
C VAL A 71 -17.00 11.97 14.98
N VAL A 72 -16.16 12.82 15.59
CA VAL A 72 -14.77 12.47 15.93
C VAL A 72 -14.76 11.62 17.20
N VAL A 73 -14.31 10.38 17.08
CA VAL A 73 -14.25 9.43 18.21
C VAL A 73 -12.86 9.34 18.83
N TYR A 74 -11.84 9.74 18.09
CA TYR A 74 -10.47 9.77 18.57
C TYR A 74 -9.68 10.85 17.84
N ARG A 75 -8.82 11.56 18.57
CA ARG A 75 -7.85 12.49 17.99
C ARG A 75 -6.55 12.43 18.79
N ARG A 76 -5.42 12.38 18.08
CA ARG A 76 -4.09 12.45 18.68
C ARG A 76 -3.12 13.14 17.73
N GLN A 77 -2.18 13.89 18.29
CA GLN A 77 -1.03 14.35 17.54
C GLN A 77 0.10 13.32 17.65
N LEU A 78 0.55 12.82 16.51
CA LEU A 78 1.67 11.91 16.37
C LEU A 78 2.91 12.69 15.97
N LYS A 79 4.09 12.24 16.40
CA LYS A 79 5.38 12.74 15.91
C LYS A 79 5.99 11.67 15.01
N LEU A 80 5.98 11.91 13.70
CA LEU A 80 6.56 10.97 12.75
C LEU A 80 7.99 11.39 12.42
N SER A 81 8.95 10.53 12.68
CA SER A 81 10.36 10.75 12.35
C SER A 81 10.64 10.36 10.89
N PRO A 82 11.70 10.92 10.27
CA PRO A 82 12.22 10.37 9.02
C PRO A 82 12.49 8.88 9.14
N SER A 83 12.45 8.19 8.00
CA SER A 83 12.92 6.81 7.92
C SER A 83 14.38 6.75 8.38
N PRO A 84 14.75 5.81 9.29
CA PRO A 84 16.13 5.59 9.68
C PRO A 84 17.04 5.35 8.46
N ALA A 85 18.33 5.69 8.59
CA ALA A 85 19.31 5.51 7.50
C ALA A 85 19.52 4.03 7.11
N ASP A 86 19.28 3.10 8.04
CA ASP A 86 19.33 1.65 7.84
C ASP A 86 18.03 1.07 7.25
N THR A 87 17.05 1.91 6.89
CA THR A 87 15.82 1.45 6.23
C THR A 87 16.18 0.68 4.96
N PRO A 88 15.70 -0.57 4.81
CA PRO A 88 15.90 -1.33 3.58
C PRO A 88 15.46 -0.57 2.34
N ASP A 89 16.34 -0.48 1.35
CA ASP A 89 15.98 0.06 0.05
C ASP A 89 15.18 -0.99 -0.75
N ILE A 90 14.19 -0.51 -1.47
CA ILE A 90 13.36 -1.29 -2.40
C ILE A 90 13.65 -0.74 -3.79
N VAL A 91 14.28 -1.55 -4.63
CA VAL A 91 14.60 -1.20 -6.02
C VAL A 91 13.68 -2.00 -6.92
N PHE A 92 12.87 -1.29 -7.71
CA PHE A 92 12.04 -1.91 -8.73
C PHE A 92 12.90 -2.26 -9.94
N LEU A 93 12.86 -3.51 -10.36
CA LEU A 93 13.62 -4.04 -11.49
C LEU A 93 12.70 -4.20 -12.71
N ASP A 94 12.73 -5.36 -13.37
CA ASP A 94 11.95 -5.66 -14.55
C ASP A 94 10.48 -6.01 -14.24
N GLY A 95 9.64 -5.93 -15.27
CA GLY A 95 8.23 -6.33 -15.21
C GLY A 95 7.28 -5.30 -14.62
N TRP A 96 7.75 -4.06 -14.43
CA TRP A 96 6.92 -2.93 -14.02
C TRP A 96 6.59 -2.02 -15.19
N VAL A 97 5.34 -1.64 -15.31
CA VAL A 97 4.85 -0.63 -16.24
C VAL A 97 4.47 0.63 -15.46
N VAL A 98 4.93 1.79 -15.90
CA VAL A 98 4.60 3.07 -15.26
C VAL A 98 3.69 3.88 -16.17
N ILE A 99 2.44 4.06 -15.74
CA ILE A 99 1.42 4.78 -16.49
C ILE A 99 1.31 6.20 -15.92
N LYS A 100 1.42 7.21 -16.77
CA LYS A 100 1.21 8.61 -16.40
C LYS A 100 -0.13 9.09 -16.91
N ARG A 101 -0.97 9.61 -16.03
CA ARG A 101 -2.31 10.12 -16.36
C ARG A 101 -2.53 11.52 -15.78
N PRO A 102 -3.39 12.36 -16.37
CA PRO A 102 -3.81 13.61 -15.76
C PRO A 102 -4.41 13.36 -14.36
N GLY A 103 -4.01 14.17 -13.39
CA GLY A 103 -4.52 14.13 -12.03
C GLY A 103 -5.85 14.87 -11.87
N LYS A 104 -6.30 15.00 -10.61
CA LYS A 104 -7.58 15.67 -10.29
C LYS A 104 -7.57 17.19 -10.55
N LYS A 105 -6.40 17.81 -10.69
CA LYS A 105 -6.24 19.24 -10.98
C LYS A 105 -5.54 19.43 -12.33
N ALA A 106 -5.88 20.51 -13.03
CA ALA A 106 -5.20 20.89 -14.26
C ALA A 106 -3.69 21.06 -14.00
N GLY A 107 -2.87 20.36 -14.77
CA GLY A 107 -1.41 20.35 -14.62
C GLY A 107 -0.86 19.31 -13.65
N ASP A 108 -1.70 18.63 -12.86
CA ASP A 108 -1.26 17.49 -12.05
C ASP A 108 -1.09 16.25 -12.93
N TRP A 109 -0.05 15.46 -12.66
CA TRP A 109 0.15 14.14 -13.26
C TRP A 109 0.17 13.09 -12.16
N GLN A 110 -0.64 12.05 -12.32
CA GLN A 110 -0.60 10.84 -11.50
C GLN A 110 0.27 9.81 -12.21
N SER A 111 1.26 9.27 -11.51
CA SER A 111 2.04 8.14 -11.98
C SER A 111 1.62 6.90 -11.21
N GLU A 112 1.16 5.89 -11.93
CA GLU A 112 0.76 4.61 -11.37
C GLU A 112 1.74 3.54 -11.81
N ARG A 113 2.07 2.62 -10.89
CA ARG A 113 2.94 1.49 -11.20
C ARG A 113 2.09 0.23 -11.28
N TRP A 114 2.22 -0.48 -12.37
CA TRP A 114 1.53 -1.72 -12.65
C TRP A 114 2.54 -2.84 -12.78
N ALA A 115 2.26 -3.99 -12.20
CA ALA A 115 3.03 -5.19 -12.49
C ALA A 115 2.52 -5.79 -13.80
N GLY A 116 3.41 -6.30 -14.64
CA GLY A 116 3.07 -7.18 -15.76
C GLY A 116 2.61 -8.56 -15.27
N GLN A 117 2.81 -9.58 -16.11
CA GLN A 117 2.57 -10.96 -15.68
C GLN A 117 3.52 -11.40 -14.55
N GLN A 118 4.73 -10.85 -14.53
CA GLN A 118 5.73 -11.07 -13.50
C GLN A 118 6.51 -9.77 -13.31
N ALA A 119 6.75 -9.39 -12.06
CA ALA A 119 7.48 -8.18 -11.69
C ALA A 119 8.47 -8.47 -10.56
N PHE A 120 9.62 -7.78 -10.61
CA PHE A 120 10.75 -8.06 -9.73
C PHE A 120 11.13 -6.82 -8.91
N CYS A 121 11.44 -7.04 -7.64
CA CYS A 121 12.06 -6.05 -6.77
C CYS A 121 13.30 -6.64 -6.13
N TRP A 122 14.34 -5.83 -6.04
CA TRP A 122 15.45 -6.10 -5.15
C TRP A 122 15.19 -5.39 -3.81
N LEU A 123 15.23 -6.15 -2.72
CA LEU A 123 15.09 -5.62 -1.36
C LEU A 123 16.44 -5.75 -0.65
N LYS A 124 16.93 -4.66 -0.07
CA LYS A 124 18.10 -4.73 0.81
C LYS A 124 17.78 -5.62 2.02
N ASN A 125 18.58 -6.63 2.30
CA ASN A 125 18.38 -7.47 3.46
C ASN A 125 18.68 -6.68 4.75
N PRO A 126 17.73 -6.55 5.70
CA PRO A 126 17.98 -5.84 6.95
C PRO A 126 18.88 -6.63 7.93
N GLY A 127 19.16 -7.92 7.68
CA GLY A 127 19.93 -8.78 8.57
C GLY A 127 19.24 -9.09 9.90
N ARG A 128 17.96 -8.71 10.05
CA ARG A 128 17.11 -8.92 11.23
C ARG A 128 15.70 -9.33 10.80
N ALA A 129 14.85 -9.65 11.77
CA ALA A 129 13.44 -9.86 11.49
C ALA A 129 12.81 -8.62 10.87
N ALA A 130 11.89 -8.81 9.93
CA ALA A 130 11.29 -7.74 9.15
C ALA A 130 9.84 -8.07 8.78
N THR A 131 9.03 -7.04 8.56
CA THR A 131 7.70 -7.10 8.01
C THR A 131 7.75 -6.74 6.52
N LEU A 132 7.26 -7.63 5.66
CA LEU A 132 6.94 -7.33 4.26
C LEU A 132 5.44 -7.08 4.14
N MET A 133 5.04 -5.90 3.65
CA MET A 133 3.66 -5.60 3.30
C MET A 133 3.55 -5.23 1.83
N LEU A 134 2.58 -5.83 1.15
CA LEU A 134 2.20 -5.54 -0.22
C LEU A 134 0.77 -5.01 -0.23
N ARG A 135 0.58 -3.83 -0.82
CA ARG A 135 -0.74 -3.25 -1.12
C ARG A 135 -0.87 -3.03 -2.61
N GLY A 136 -2.03 -3.41 -3.15
CA GLY A 136 -2.35 -3.20 -4.54
C GLY A 136 -3.84 -3.24 -4.80
N SER A 137 -4.20 -3.10 -6.07
CA SER A 137 -5.59 -3.15 -6.51
C SER A 137 -5.72 -3.82 -7.88
N LEU A 138 -6.84 -4.50 -8.09
CA LEU A 138 -7.27 -4.96 -9.40
C LEU A 138 -8.25 -3.97 -10.05
N PRO A 139 -8.12 -3.72 -11.36
CA PRO A 139 -9.13 -3.00 -12.13
C PRO A 139 -10.42 -3.84 -12.23
N VAL A 140 -11.54 -3.17 -12.52
CA VAL A 140 -12.85 -3.86 -12.68
C VAL A 140 -12.83 -4.78 -13.89
N GLU A 141 -12.01 -4.44 -14.88
CA GLU A 141 -11.77 -5.15 -16.13
C GLU A 141 -10.85 -6.36 -15.96
N ALA A 142 -10.31 -6.61 -14.76
CA ALA A 142 -9.43 -7.74 -14.51
C ALA A 142 -10.15 -9.08 -14.79
N PRO A 143 -9.48 -10.05 -15.43
CA PRO A 143 -10.09 -11.33 -15.73
C PRO A 143 -10.42 -12.12 -14.46
N PRO A 144 -11.54 -12.87 -14.43
CA PRO A 144 -11.92 -13.66 -13.26
C PRO A 144 -10.91 -14.77 -12.96
N GLY A 145 -10.73 -15.09 -11.68
CA GLY A 145 -9.81 -16.14 -11.23
C GLY A 145 -8.33 -15.78 -11.41
N LEU A 146 -8.00 -14.49 -11.31
CA LEU A 146 -6.62 -14.02 -11.27
C LEU A 146 -6.00 -14.42 -9.92
N THR A 147 -4.90 -15.15 -9.97
CA THR A 147 -4.11 -15.57 -8.80
C THR A 147 -2.75 -14.89 -8.81
N MET A 148 -2.22 -14.65 -7.61
CA MET A 148 -0.89 -14.10 -7.40
C MET A 148 -0.04 -15.09 -6.61
N VAL A 149 1.21 -15.25 -7.03
CA VAL A 149 2.27 -15.92 -6.27
C VAL A 149 3.28 -14.87 -5.84
N ILE A 150 3.59 -14.84 -4.55
CA ILE A 150 4.61 -13.98 -3.98
C ILE A 150 5.79 -14.85 -3.57
N THR A 151 6.95 -14.60 -4.18
CA THR A 151 8.20 -15.30 -3.87
C THR A 151 9.21 -14.31 -3.31
N LEU A 152 9.88 -14.66 -2.21
CA LEU A 152 10.97 -13.88 -1.64
C LEU A 152 12.18 -14.77 -1.42
N ALA A 153 13.33 -14.38 -2.00
CA ALA A 153 14.58 -15.13 -1.92
C ALA A 153 14.38 -16.62 -2.26
N ASP A 154 13.81 -16.88 -3.44
CA ASP A 154 13.51 -18.22 -3.98
C ASP A 154 12.46 -19.03 -3.19
N ARG A 155 11.86 -18.47 -2.13
CA ARG A 155 10.80 -19.11 -1.34
C ARG A 155 9.43 -18.52 -1.64
N VAL A 156 8.47 -19.36 -2.00
CA VAL A 156 7.07 -18.96 -2.09
C VAL A 156 6.56 -18.61 -0.70
N LEU A 157 6.14 -17.35 -0.50
CA LEU A 157 5.49 -16.89 0.72
C LEU A 157 4.02 -17.26 0.73
N GLU A 158 3.34 -17.06 -0.41
CA GLU A 158 1.92 -17.35 -0.55
C GLU A 158 1.53 -17.43 -2.03
N GLU A 159 0.51 -18.24 -2.31
CA GLU A 159 -0.29 -18.17 -3.53
C GLU A 159 -1.75 -17.94 -3.15
N PHE A 160 -2.40 -16.97 -3.77
CA PHE A 160 -3.79 -16.62 -3.43
C PHE A 160 -4.56 -16.04 -4.62
N ALA A 161 -5.88 -16.18 -4.60
CA ALA A 161 -6.77 -15.49 -5.53
C ALA A 161 -6.86 -14.00 -5.15
N LEU A 162 -6.65 -13.13 -6.13
CA LEU A 162 -6.75 -11.69 -5.90
C LEU A 162 -8.23 -11.27 -5.84
N PRO A 163 -8.68 -10.60 -4.77
CA PRO A 163 -10.05 -10.13 -4.67
C PRO A 163 -10.28 -8.95 -5.63
N PRO A 164 -11.52 -8.72 -6.08
CA PRO A 164 -11.86 -7.51 -6.82
C PRO A 164 -11.61 -6.27 -5.95
N GLY A 165 -11.07 -5.20 -6.54
CA GLY A 165 -10.71 -3.98 -5.83
C GLY A 165 -9.35 -4.10 -5.13
N ASN A 166 -9.27 -3.63 -3.88
CA ASN A 166 -8.00 -3.50 -3.15
C ASN A 166 -7.65 -4.77 -2.38
N PHE A 167 -6.36 -5.06 -2.26
CA PHE A 167 -5.83 -6.15 -1.45
C PHE A 167 -4.63 -5.70 -0.62
N GLU A 168 -4.40 -6.41 0.48
CA GLU A 168 -3.28 -6.21 1.39
C GLU A 168 -2.77 -7.57 1.86
N LYS A 169 -1.45 -7.75 1.83
CA LYS A 169 -0.76 -8.92 2.37
C LYS A 169 0.39 -8.47 3.25
N ILE A 170 0.50 -9.08 4.43
CA ILE A 170 1.51 -8.73 5.44
C ILE A 170 2.16 -10.02 5.91
N TYR A 171 3.49 -10.08 5.84
CA TYR A 171 4.30 -11.23 6.22
C TYR A 171 5.29 -10.81 7.30
N GLN A 172 5.30 -11.55 8.41
CA GLN A 172 6.34 -11.44 9.43
C GLN A 172 7.46 -12.42 9.08
N LEU A 173 8.66 -11.89 8.84
CA LEU A 173 9.82 -12.64 8.36
C LEU A 173 10.87 -12.69 9.46
N THR A 174 11.40 -13.88 9.72
CA THR A 174 12.49 -14.07 10.67
C THR A 174 13.83 -13.75 10.01
N ALA A 175 14.82 -13.33 10.79
CA ALA A 175 16.17 -13.08 10.28
C ALA A 175 16.76 -14.31 9.57
N SER A 176 16.56 -15.50 10.16
CA SER A 176 16.99 -16.76 9.55
C SER A 176 16.31 -17.05 8.20
N GLY A 177 15.04 -16.67 8.04
CA GLY A 177 14.28 -16.86 6.82
C GLY A 177 14.66 -15.93 5.67
N LEU A 178 15.36 -14.81 5.96
CA LEU A 178 15.89 -13.90 4.95
C LEU A 178 17.28 -14.34 4.45
N GLY A 179 17.95 -15.22 5.19
CA GLY A 179 19.32 -15.64 4.87
C GLY A 179 20.35 -14.53 5.05
N GLN A 180 21.54 -14.74 4.48
CA GLN A 180 22.72 -13.89 4.69
C GLN A 180 23.12 -13.06 3.47
N LYS A 181 22.39 -13.17 2.35
CA LYS A 181 22.65 -12.34 1.16
C LYS A 181 22.31 -10.89 1.47
N ASP A 182 23.12 -9.95 0.98
CA ASP A 182 22.87 -8.50 1.16
C ASP A 182 21.56 -8.03 0.52
N GLY A 183 21.05 -8.78 -0.46
CA GLY A 183 19.86 -8.49 -1.21
C GLY A 183 18.96 -9.70 -1.37
N LEU A 184 17.66 -9.43 -1.40
CA LEU A 184 16.60 -10.41 -1.56
C LEU A 184 15.82 -10.08 -2.82
N GLU A 185 15.55 -11.08 -3.64
CA GLU A 185 14.67 -10.93 -4.78
C GLU A 185 13.23 -11.18 -4.35
N LEU A 186 12.37 -10.19 -4.53
CA LEU A 186 10.93 -10.30 -4.41
C LEU A 186 10.34 -10.42 -5.81
N ILE A 187 9.67 -11.53 -6.09
CA ILE A 187 8.98 -11.80 -7.34
C ILE A 187 7.48 -11.80 -7.09
N LEU A 188 6.76 -10.99 -7.85
CA LEU A 188 5.30 -10.93 -7.85
C LEU A 188 4.82 -11.45 -9.20
N LYS A 189 4.17 -12.61 -9.21
CA LYS A 189 3.70 -13.26 -10.44
C LYS A 189 2.20 -13.41 -10.42
N VAL A 190 1.55 -13.13 -11.54
CA VAL A 190 0.13 -13.40 -11.75
C VAL A 190 -0.09 -14.40 -12.88
N ASN A 191 -1.19 -15.15 -12.82
CA ASN A 191 -1.53 -16.13 -13.86
C ASN A 191 -2.19 -15.49 -15.10
N LYS A 192 -2.81 -14.32 -14.95
CA LYS A 192 -3.57 -13.62 -15.99
C LYS A 192 -3.29 -12.13 -15.95
N THR A 193 -3.52 -11.46 -17.07
CA THR A 193 -3.28 -10.03 -17.29
C THR A 193 -4.45 -9.41 -18.07
N VAL A 194 -4.51 -8.09 -18.06
CA VAL A 194 -5.47 -7.24 -18.77
C VAL A 194 -4.70 -6.17 -19.53
N LYS A 195 -5.21 -5.68 -20.65
CA LYS A 195 -4.50 -4.64 -21.42
C LYS A 195 -4.74 -3.26 -20.82
N ILE A 196 -3.73 -2.39 -20.89
CA ILE A 196 -3.85 -1.03 -20.37
C ILE A 196 -5.00 -0.26 -21.03
N ASN A 197 -5.21 -0.39 -22.34
CA ASN A 197 -6.32 0.27 -23.04
C ASN A 197 -7.72 -0.30 -22.70
N GLU A 198 -7.81 -1.47 -22.06
CA GLU A 198 -9.08 -1.94 -21.52
C GLU A 198 -9.40 -1.21 -20.20
N ILE A 199 -8.37 -0.88 -19.41
CA ILE A 199 -8.49 -0.10 -18.16
C ILE A 199 -8.63 1.41 -18.44
N TYR A 200 -7.85 1.91 -19.40
CA TYR A 200 -7.73 3.32 -19.80
C TYR A 200 -7.88 3.45 -21.32
N PRO A 201 -9.13 3.45 -21.85
CA PRO A 201 -9.40 3.48 -23.29
C PRO A 201 -8.74 4.64 -24.04
N GLU A 202 -8.45 5.75 -23.34
CA GLU A 202 -7.80 6.93 -23.90
C GLU A 202 -6.32 6.75 -24.26
N LEU A 203 -5.62 5.77 -23.64
CA LEU A 203 -4.16 5.66 -23.75
C LEU A 203 -3.69 4.87 -24.99
N LYS A 204 -4.57 4.16 -25.70
CA LYS A 204 -4.26 3.26 -26.84
C LYS A 204 -3.13 2.24 -26.59
N ASP A 205 -2.68 2.10 -25.35
CA ASP A 205 -1.58 1.25 -24.92
C ASP A 205 -2.05 -0.21 -24.76
N GLN A 206 -1.36 -1.14 -25.40
CA GLN A 206 -1.73 -2.56 -25.39
C GLN A 206 -0.85 -3.42 -24.46
N GLU A 207 0.02 -2.80 -23.66
CA GLU A 207 0.80 -3.54 -22.67
C GLU A 207 -0.13 -4.28 -21.70
N GLN A 208 0.31 -5.48 -21.32
CA GLN A 208 -0.45 -6.37 -20.45
C GLN A 208 0.01 -6.22 -19.01
N VAL A 209 -0.94 -5.91 -18.13
CA VAL A 209 -0.70 -5.69 -16.71
C VAL A 209 -1.56 -6.62 -15.86
N GLY A 210 -1.03 -7.06 -14.73
CA GLY A 210 -1.69 -7.93 -13.77
C GLY A 210 -2.47 -7.15 -12.71
N PHE A 211 -1.75 -6.31 -11.95
CA PHE A 211 -2.33 -5.52 -10.87
C PHE A 211 -1.62 -4.17 -10.73
N ARG A 212 -2.31 -3.20 -10.13
CA ARG A 212 -1.72 -1.92 -9.77
C ARG A 212 -1.06 -2.02 -8.41
N LEU A 213 0.21 -1.65 -8.33
CA LEU A 213 0.92 -1.52 -7.06
C LEU A 213 0.59 -0.17 -6.41
N GLU A 214 0.15 -0.23 -5.16
CA GLU A 214 -0.02 0.96 -4.32
C GLU A 214 1.20 1.17 -3.42
N THR A 215 1.70 0.11 -2.77
CA THR A 215 2.85 0.20 -1.87
C THR A 215 3.50 -1.16 -1.67
N ILE A 216 4.84 -1.17 -1.61
CA ILE A 216 5.62 -2.22 -0.97
C ILE A 216 6.30 -1.57 0.24
N TYR A 217 6.15 -2.20 1.40
CA TYR A 217 6.83 -1.81 2.63
C TYR A 217 7.66 -3.01 3.10
N PHE A 218 8.92 -2.75 3.44
CA PHE A 218 9.82 -3.78 3.95
C PHE A 218 10.75 -3.20 5.01
N ARG A 219 10.55 -3.60 6.27
CA ARG A 219 11.34 -3.14 7.42
C ARG A 219 11.34 -4.11 8.57
#